data_AF-A0A8H7K1S0-F1
#
_entry.id   AF-A0A8H7K1S0-F1
#
_cell.length_a   1.000
_cell.length_b   1.000
_cell.length_c   1.000
_cell.angle_alpha   90.00
_cell.angle_beta   90.00
_cell.angle_gamma   90.00
#
_symmetry.space_group_name_H-M   'P 1'
#
loop_
_entity.id
_entity.type
_entity.pdbx_description
1 polymer ?
#
loop_
_entity_poly.entity_id
_entity_poly.type
_entity_poly.pdbx_seq_one_letter_code
_entity_poly.pdbx_strand_id
1 'polypeptide(L)'
;MAKVQALRDGLFNASALMESRSSTKLGQNVQLLTYVSIFYLPLAFCAALWAIPNITDGATKIPFVLTTFITGSVTYSVVFNLGNIAEVFEEPYSGHRARLLQQMENDDT
;
A
#
# COMPACT_ATOMS: atom_id res chain seq x y z
N MET A 1 -17.23 42.52 14.49
CA MET A 1 -17.71 41.14 14.31
C MET A 1 -16.93 40.41 13.20
N ALA A 2 -16.86 40.93 11.97
CA ALA A 2 -16.18 40.28 10.83
C ALA A 2 -14.70 39.87 11.06
N LYS A 3 -13.92 40.69 11.77
CA LYS A 3 -12.50 40.41 12.05
C LYS A 3 -12.28 39.20 12.98
N VAL A 4 -13.19 39.00 13.95
CA VAL A 4 -13.14 37.84 14.86
C VAL A 4 -13.51 36.56 14.10
N GLN A 5 -14.46 36.67 13.18
CA GLN A 5 -14.86 35.54 12.33
C GLN A 5 -13.73 35.11 11.39
N ALA A 6 -13.06 36.07 10.74
CA ALA A 6 -11.89 35.77 9.89
C ALA A 6 -10.73 35.12 10.66
N LEU A 7 -10.45 35.55 11.90
CA LEU A 7 -9.42 34.91 12.73
C LEU A 7 -9.81 33.48 13.12
N ARG A 8 -11.08 33.26 13.48
CA ARG A 8 -11.57 31.95 13.88
C ARG A 8 -11.58 30.98 12.70
N ASP A 9 -11.98 31.44 11.51
CA ASP A 9 -11.99 30.64 10.29
C ASP A 9 -10.56 30.33 9.83
N GLY A 10 -9.63 31.28 9.97
CA GLY A 10 -8.20 31.04 9.76
C GLY A 10 -7.61 30.01 10.72
N LEU A 11 -8.01 30.06 12.00
CA LEU A 11 -7.58 29.09 13.02
C LEU A 11 -8.18 27.69 12.80
N PHE A 12 -9.45 27.60 12.39
CA PHE A 12 -10.10 26.34 12.04
C PHE A 12 -9.46 25.72 10.81
N ASN A 13 -9.20 26.51 9.77
CA ASN A 13 -8.51 26.04 8.57
C ASN A 13 -7.09 25.55 8.90
N ALA A 14 -6.34 26.28 9.74
CA ALA A 14 -5.03 25.85 10.21
C ALA A 14 -5.09 24.56 11.06
N SER A 15 -6.11 24.41 11.90
CA SER A 15 -6.33 23.22 12.72
C SER A 15 -6.67 22.00 11.85
N ALA A 16 -7.51 22.17 10.84
CA ALA A 16 -7.85 21.13 9.87
C ALA A 16 -6.62 20.66 9.06
N LEU A 17 -5.72 21.59 8.69
CA LEU A 17 -4.46 21.26 8.03
C LEU A 17 -3.50 20.49 8.96
N MET A 18 -3.43 20.86 10.23
CA MET A 18 -2.61 20.15 11.22
C MET A 18 -3.13 18.74 11.48
N GLU A 19 -4.45 18.59 11.58
CA GLU A 19 -5.13 17.30 11.72
C GLU A 19 -4.89 16.42 10.48
N SER A 20 -4.99 16.98 9.28
CA SER A 20 -4.69 16.28 8.02
C SER A 20 -3.23 15.80 7.96
N ARG A 21 -2.27 16.59 8.46
CA ARG A 21 -0.87 16.17 8.56
C ARG A 21 -0.66 15.05 9.58
N SER A 22 -1.35 15.09 10.71
CA SER A 22 -1.31 14.01 11.72
C SER A 22 -1.88 12.70 11.15
N SER A 23 -3.00 12.79 10.43
CA SER A 23 -3.64 11.65 9.75
C SER A 23 -2.74 11.06 8.65
N THR A 24 -2.06 11.90 7.87
CA THR A 24 -1.08 11.46 6.87
C THR A 24 0.08 10.68 7.49
N LYS A 25 0.64 11.18 8.61
CA LYS A 25 1.71 10.47 9.35
C LYS A 25 1.23 9.13 9.91
N LEU A 26 0.00 9.07 10.41
CA LEU A 26 -0.60 7.82 10.89
C LEU A 26 -0.79 6.81 9.75
N GLY A 27 -1.24 7.29 8.58
CA GLY A 27 -1.36 6.48 7.36
C GLY A 27 0.00 5.92 6.88
N GLN A 28 1.06 6.72 6.94
CA GLN A 28 2.42 6.29 6.60
C GLN A 28 2.95 5.21 7.56
N ASN A 29 2.70 5.35 8.86
CA ASN A 29 3.11 4.35 9.84
C ASN A 29 2.40 3.00 9.62
N VAL A 30 1.11 3.01 9.29
CA VAL A 30 0.36 1.79 8.94
C VAL A 30 0.89 1.18 7.64
N GLN A 31 1.16 2.00 6.61
CA GLN A 31 1.75 1.50 5.36
C GLN A 31 3.11 0.84 5.57
N LEU A 32 3.98 1.43 6.39
CA LEU A 32 5.28 0.82 6.73
C LEU A 32 5.10 -0.52 7.46
N LEU A 33 4.15 -0.60 8.40
CA LEU A 33 3.84 -1.85 9.10
C LEU A 33 3.30 -2.92 8.14
N THR A 34 2.40 -2.53 7.24
CA THR A 34 1.87 -3.43 6.20
C THR A 34 2.98 -3.92 5.29
N TYR A 35 3.89 -3.04 4.87
CA TYR A 35 5.07 -3.41 4.10
C TYR A 35 5.88 -4.47 4.86
N VAL A 36 6.33 -4.17 6.08
CA VAL A 36 7.10 -5.12 6.92
C VAL A 36 6.38 -6.47 7.09
N SER A 37 5.06 -6.46 7.30
CA SER A 37 4.26 -7.68 7.49
C SER A 37 4.20 -8.52 6.20
N ILE A 38 4.02 -7.87 5.05
CA ILE A 38 4.05 -8.52 3.75
C ILE A 38 5.44 -9.10 3.47
N PHE A 39 6.52 -8.45 3.91
CA PHE A 39 7.86 -9.05 3.82
C PHE A 39 8.04 -10.24 4.76
N TYR A 40 7.49 -10.15 5.95
CA TYR A 40 7.68 -11.14 6.99
C TYR A 40 6.88 -12.43 6.74
N LEU A 41 5.68 -12.34 6.19
CA LEU A 41 4.78 -13.50 6.01
C LEU A 41 5.40 -14.63 5.17
N PRO A 42 5.97 -14.36 3.98
CA PRO A 42 6.60 -15.38 3.15
C PRO A 42 7.81 -16.00 3.86
N LEU A 43 8.65 -15.18 4.51
CA LEU A 43 9.83 -15.65 5.25
C LEU A 43 9.45 -16.54 6.44
N ALA A 44 8.42 -16.16 7.19
CA ALA A 44 7.89 -16.94 8.29
C ALA A 44 7.35 -18.29 7.80
N PHE A 45 6.68 -18.33 6.66
CA PHE A 45 6.24 -19.58 6.02
C PHE A 45 7.43 -20.46 5.61
N CYS A 46 8.48 -19.87 5.01
CA CYS A 46 9.70 -20.59 4.66
C CYS A 46 10.38 -21.22 5.90
N ALA A 47 10.48 -20.46 6.99
CA ALA A 47 11.07 -20.91 8.24
C ALA A 47 10.21 -22.00 8.92
N ALA A 48 8.89 -21.84 8.90
CA ALA A 48 7.96 -22.82 9.45
C ALA A 48 8.03 -24.16 8.70
N LEU A 49 8.10 -24.12 7.37
CA LEU A 49 8.29 -25.34 6.60
C LEU A 49 9.64 -25.99 6.92
N TRP A 50 10.73 -25.21 7.05
CA TRP A 50 12.06 -25.75 7.37
C TRP A 50 12.16 -26.40 8.76
N ALA A 51 11.27 -26.04 9.69
CA ALA A 51 11.20 -26.62 11.03
C ALA A 51 10.57 -28.03 11.06
N ILE A 52 9.95 -28.50 9.97
CA ILE A 52 9.31 -29.81 9.91
C ILE A 52 10.41 -30.91 9.86
N PRO A 53 10.39 -31.90 10.77
CA PRO A 53 11.34 -33.02 10.68
C PRO A 53 11.03 -33.90 9.46
N ASN A 54 12.05 -34.54 8.88
CA ASN A 54 11.96 -35.47 7.73
C ASN A 54 11.91 -34.86 6.30
N ILE A 55 11.73 -33.54 6.14
CA ILE A 55 11.80 -32.90 4.80
C ILE A 55 13.25 -32.62 4.33
N THR A 56 14.23 -32.74 5.24
CA THR A 56 15.64 -32.41 5.01
C THR A 56 16.47 -33.65 4.61
N ASP A 57 15.81 -34.71 4.14
CA ASP A 57 16.52 -35.81 3.49
C ASP A 57 17.26 -35.32 2.23
N GLY A 58 18.43 -35.88 1.94
CA GLY A 58 19.35 -35.35 0.94
C GLY A 58 18.75 -35.21 -0.46
N ALA A 59 17.79 -36.07 -0.82
CA ALA A 59 17.10 -36.03 -2.12
C ALA A 59 16.02 -34.93 -2.21
N THR A 60 15.37 -34.59 -1.10
CA THR A 60 14.21 -33.67 -1.07
C THR A 60 14.60 -32.24 -0.68
N LYS A 61 15.77 -32.06 -0.06
CA LYS A 61 16.26 -30.75 0.37
C LYS A 61 16.44 -29.76 -0.78
N ILE A 62 17.04 -30.19 -1.90
CA ILE A 62 17.29 -29.32 -3.07
C ILE A 62 15.98 -28.81 -3.70
N PRO A 63 15.02 -29.68 -4.09
CA PRO A 63 13.77 -29.20 -4.69
C PRO A 63 12.96 -28.33 -3.71
N PHE A 64 13.00 -28.64 -2.41
CA PHE A 64 12.33 -27.85 -1.39
C PHE A 64 12.91 -26.43 -1.24
N VAL A 65 14.24 -26.28 -1.23
CA VAL A 65 14.89 -24.97 -1.22
C VAL A 65 14.54 -24.17 -2.47
N LEU A 66 14.51 -24.83 -3.64
CA LEU A 66 14.18 -24.18 -4.91
C LEU A 66 12.74 -23.65 -4.94
N THR A 67 11.75 -24.47 -4.53
CA THR A 67 10.33 -24.06 -4.52
C THR A 67 10.07 -22.94 -3.53
N THR A 68 10.77 -22.96 -2.39
CA THR A 68 10.72 -21.91 -1.36
C THR A 68 11.28 -20.59 -1.91
N PHE A 69 12.43 -20.63 -2.59
CA PHE A 69 13.06 -19.45 -3.17
C PHE A 69 12.25 -18.85 -4.33
N ILE A 70 11.66 -19.70 -5.18
CA ILE A 70 10.77 -19.28 -6.26
C ILE A 70 9.49 -18.66 -5.70
N THR A 71 8.84 -19.33 -4.75
CA THR A 71 7.62 -18.81 -4.10
C THR A 71 7.88 -17.48 -3.42
N GLY A 72 9.00 -17.35 -2.70
CA GLY A 72 9.44 -16.09 -2.10
C GLY A 72 9.67 -15.00 -3.14
N SER A 73 10.44 -15.30 -4.19
CA SER A 73 10.73 -14.34 -5.27
C SER A 73 9.48 -13.88 -6.01
N VAL A 74 8.53 -14.78 -6.29
CA VAL A 74 7.26 -14.44 -6.94
C VAL A 74 6.43 -13.55 -6.03
N THR A 75 6.31 -13.92 -4.75
CA THR A 75 5.54 -13.13 -3.77
C THR A 75 6.14 -11.73 -3.61
N TYR A 76 7.47 -11.62 -3.49
CA TYR A 76 8.16 -10.34 -3.43
C TYR A 76 8.04 -9.53 -4.70
N SER A 77 8.11 -10.18 -5.87
CA SER A 77 7.91 -9.49 -7.14
C SER A 77 6.51 -8.92 -7.25
N VAL A 78 5.47 -9.66 -6.87
CA VAL A 78 4.08 -9.17 -6.86
C VAL A 78 3.91 -7.99 -5.91
N VAL A 79 4.53 -8.06 -4.73
CA VAL A 79 4.46 -6.99 -3.72
C VAL A 79 5.26 -5.75 -4.13
N PHE A 80 6.43 -5.93 -4.72
CA PHE A 80 7.24 -4.82 -5.23
C PHE A 80 6.57 -4.18 -6.45
N ASN A 81 6.00 -5.01 -7.32
CA ASN A 81 5.19 -4.54 -8.44
C ASN A 81 3.84 -3.98 -7.98
N LEU A 82 3.45 -4.09 -6.71
CA LEU A 82 2.18 -3.53 -6.21
C LEU A 82 2.15 -2.00 -6.33
N GLY A 83 3.31 -1.32 -6.24
CA GLY A 83 3.42 0.10 -6.57
C GLY A 83 3.21 0.38 -8.06
N ASN A 84 3.79 -0.45 -8.93
CA ASN A 84 3.61 -0.36 -10.38
C ASN A 84 2.19 -0.76 -10.83
N ILE A 85 1.57 -1.72 -10.15
CA ILE A 85 0.17 -2.14 -10.35
C ILE A 85 -0.77 -1.05 -9.86
N ALA A 86 -0.51 -0.44 -8.71
CA ALA A 86 -1.29 0.70 -8.24
C ALA A 86 -1.24 1.87 -9.24
N GLU A 87 -0.07 2.13 -9.84
CA GLU A 87 0.10 3.14 -10.89
C GLU A 87 -0.63 2.75 -12.20
N VAL A 88 -0.57 1.47 -12.58
CA VAL A 88 -1.36 0.91 -13.71
C VAL A 88 -2.87 0.93 -13.44
N PHE A 89 -3.32 0.88 -12.18
CA PHE A 89 -4.73 1.07 -11.81
C PHE A 89 -5.12 2.56 -11.74
N GLU A 90 -4.18 3.47 -11.50
CA GLU A 90 -4.42 4.93 -11.55
C GLU A 90 -4.61 5.45 -12.98
N GLU A 91 -3.91 4.90 -13.98
CA GLU A 91 -4.08 5.27 -15.39
C GLU A 91 -5.54 5.20 -15.88
N PRO A 92 -6.26 4.06 -15.76
CA PRO A 92 -7.67 3.98 -16.19
C PRO A 92 -8.59 4.82 -15.29
N TYR A 93 -8.25 4.99 -14.01
CA TYR A 93 -9.02 5.83 -13.09
C TYR A 93 -8.96 7.31 -13.48
N SER A 94 -7.78 7.80 -13.90
CA SER A 94 -7.60 9.18 -14.36
C SER A 94 -8.38 9.47 -15.64
N GLY A 95 -8.43 8.53 -16.59
CA GLY A 95 -9.21 8.64 -17.82
C GLY A 95 -10.71 8.70 -17.57
N HIS A 96 -11.22 7.91 -16.62
CA HIS A 96 -12.63 7.99 -16.20
C HIS A 96 -12.95 9.31 -15.49
N ARG A 97 -12.05 9.78 -14.62
CA ARG A 97 -12.22 11.06 -13.92
C ARG A 97 -12.25 12.25 -14.89
N ALA A 98 -11.38 12.27 -15.90
CA ALA A 98 -11.37 13.32 -16.92
C ALA A 98 -12.71 13.37 -17.69
N ARG A 99 -13.28 12.20 -18.00
CA ARG A 99 -14.57 12.10 -18.69
C ARG A 99 -15.74 12.55 -17.81
N LEU A 100 -15.73 12.22 -16.53
CA LEU A 100 -16.76 12.66 -15.57
C LEU A 100 -16.73 14.18 -15.33
N LEU A 101 -15.53 14.78 -15.28
CA LEU A 101 -15.38 16.22 -15.15
C LEU A 101 -15.89 16.97 -16.39
N GLN A 102 -15.65 16.45 -17.59
CA GLN A 102 -16.24 17.01 -18.82
C GLN A 102 -17.77 16.89 -18.85
N GLN A 103 -18.32 15.81 -18.29
CA GLN A 103 -19.77 15.66 -18.18
C GLN A 103 -20.37 16.65 -17.17
N MET A 104 -19.69 16.95 -16.06
CA MET A 104 -20.13 17.97 -15.10
C MET A 104 -20.03 19.39 -15.68
N GLU A 105 -19.01 19.69 -16.49
CA GLU A 105 -18.86 21.01 -17.12
C GLU A 105 -19.92 21.28 -18.20
N ASN A 106 -20.39 20.25 -18.91
CA ASN A 106 -21.45 20.41 -19.91
C ASN A 106 -22.87 20.47 -19.32
N ASP A 107 -23.07 20.01 -18.08
CA ASP A 107 -24.39 20.00 -17.43
C ASP A 107 -24.72 21.34 -16.74
N ASP A 108 -23.71 22.20 -16.54
CA ASP A 108 -23.82 23.55 -15.94
C ASP A 108 -24.01 24.67 -17.00
N THR A 109 -24.09 24.33 -18.29
CA THR A 109 -24.42 25.24 -19.42
C THR A 109 -25.72 24.85 -20.11
#